data_AF-A0A7G5ZIF8-F1
#
_entry.id   AF-A0A7G5ZIF8-F1
#
_cell.length_a   1.000
_cell.length_b   1.000
_cell.length_c   1.000
_cell.angle_alpha   90.00
_cell.angle_beta   90.00
_cell.angle_gamma   90.00
#
_symmetry.space_group_name_H-M   'P 1'
#
loop_
_entity.id
_entity.type
_entity.pdbx_description
1 polymer ?
#
loop_
_entity_poly.entity_id
_entity_poly.type
_entity_poly.pdbx_seq_one_letter_code
_entity_poly.pdbx_strand_id
1 'polypeptide(L)'
;MSIKISSQFDAGAIEIVNATSANAIDLNIRSDSHADITQWFYFRLQGAAGEPCTIRLLNAGQAAYPKGWEDYNAMASYDRINWFRVPTSFDGQVLTIEHTPGMDSVYYAYFEPYSWERHLELLDRAQMSEHVRMLDLGSTVDGRDLNMLVIGEPGAGKKKVWVIARQHPGETMAEWFVEGMLDALLDPAHPFGRQLLNETVFYVVPNMNPDGSVRGNLRTNAAGANLNREWLNPTMERSPEVFLVKQKMHETGVDLCLDVHGDEGLPYVFVAGSESLPNFTPEQAAAQKRFSDDFKIASPDFQDVHGYGESPYTEETLTMGSPHITHAFGCLSLTLELPFKDNANDPDPQVGWDGARSARLGAAVLQPVLQSIRALQ
;
A
#
# COMPACT_ATOMS: atom_id res chain seq x y z
N MET A 1 8.15 14.46 -33.55
CA MET A 1 7.27 13.46 -34.21
C MET A 1 5.85 13.57 -33.64
N SER A 2 4.85 12.81 -34.11
CA SER A 2 3.52 12.82 -33.43
C SER A 2 3.66 12.07 -32.12
N ILE A 3 3.39 12.73 -30.99
CA ILE A 3 3.30 12.05 -29.69
C ILE A 3 1.89 11.48 -29.48
N LYS A 4 1.78 10.48 -28.60
CA LYS A 4 0.49 9.91 -28.16
C LYS A 4 0.53 9.60 -26.68
N ILE A 5 -0.51 10.01 -25.96
CA ILE A 5 -0.71 9.66 -24.56
C ILE A 5 -1.91 8.72 -24.44
N SER A 6 -1.81 7.70 -23.57
CA SER A 6 -2.89 6.76 -23.31
C SER A 6 -2.83 6.22 -21.88
N SER A 7 -3.99 5.86 -21.34
CA SER A 7 -4.18 5.32 -19.99
C SER A 7 -5.21 4.18 -19.95
N GLN A 8 -5.58 3.60 -21.10
CA GLN A 8 -6.56 2.51 -21.19
C GLN A 8 -5.90 1.16 -20.90
N PHE A 9 -5.48 0.97 -19.66
CA PHE A 9 -4.89 -0.24 -19.11
C PHE A 9 -5.04 -0.23 -17.58
N ASP A 10 -4.73 -1.36 -16.94
CA ASP A 10 -4.79 -1.54 -15.49
C ASP A 10 -4.08 -0.40 -14.72
N ALA A 11 -4.78 0.18 -13.74
CA ALA A 11 -4.40 1.32 -12.92
C ALA A 11 -4.17 2.63 -13.70
N GLY A 12 -4.40 2.66 -15.02
CA GLY A 12 -4.20 3.83 -15.87
C GLY A 12 -5.16 4.97 -15.52
N ALA A 13 -4.60 6.15 -15.23
CA ALA A 13 -5.36 7.33 -14.83
C ALA A 13 -4.63 8.61 -15.28
N ILE A 14 -5.20 9.30 -16.27
CA ILE A 14 -4.78 10.63 -16.68
C ILE A 14 -5.85 11.26 -17.58
N GLU A 15 -5.92 12.58 -17.61
CA GLU A 15 -6.70 13.35 -18.57
C GLU A 15 -5.79 14.23 -19.44
N ILE A 16 -6.01 14.22 -20.75
CA ILE A 16 -5.17 14.96 -21.70
C ILE A 16 -5.79 16.34 -21.95
N VAL A 17 -5.06 17.41 -21.60
CA VAL A 17 -5.45 18.79 -21.92
C VAL A 17 -4.81 19.24 -23.24
N ASN A 18 -3.50 19.04 -23.38
CA ASN A 18 -2.74 19.28 -24.60
C ASN A 18 -1.59 18.27 -24.73
N ALA A 19 -1.46 17.65 -25.90
CA ALA A 19 -0.35 16.73 -26.21
C ALA A 19 0.05 16.86 -27.69
N THR A 20 0.16 18.10 -28.17
CA THR A 20 0.50 18.39 -29.58
C THR A 20 2.00 18.35 -29.87
N SER A 21 2.85 18.52 -28.85
CA SER A 21 4.32 18.42 -28.96
C SER A 21 4.94 17.87 -27.68
N ALA A 22 6.10 17.21 -27.81
CA ALA A 22 6.82 16.61 -26.68
C ALA A 22 7.22 17.64 -25.61
N ASN A 23 7.62 18.84 -26.02
CA ASN A 23 8.06 19.92 -25.14
C ASN A 23 6.92 20.74 -24.50
N ALA A 24 5.66 20.42 -24.76
CA ALA A 24 4.51 21.14 -24.23
C ALA A 24 3.32 20.19 -24.03
N ILE A 25 3.42 19.34 -23.00
CA ILE A 25 2.38 18.38 -22.61
C ILE A 25 1.68 18.92 -21.37
N ASP A 26 0.36 19.10 -21.46
CA ASP A 26 -0.50 19.49 -20.36
C ASP A 26 -1.52 18.40 -20.07
N LEU A 27 -1.58 17.99 -18.81
CA LEU A 27 -2.44 16.92 -18.32
C LEU A 27 -3.14 17.37 -17.05
N ASN A 28 -4.25 16.71 -16.73
CA ASN A 28 -4.82 16.72 -15.39
C ASN A 28 -4.72 15.31 -14.79
N ILE A 29 -4.49 15.27 -13.48
CA ILE A 29 -4.69 14.07 -12.66
C ILE A 29 -6.20 13.82 -12.63
N ARG A 30 -6.62 12.64 -13.07
CA ARG A 30 -8.03 12.23 -13.05
C ARG A 30 -8.45 11.96 -11.61
N SER A 31 -9.66 12.37 -11.22
CA SER A 31 -10.21 11.99 -9.91
C SER A 31 -10.43 10.48 -9.80
N ASP A 32 -10.50 10.00 -8.56
CA ASP A 32 -11.06 8.70 -8.21
C ASP A 32 -12.42 8.53 -8.89
N SER A 33 -12.69 7.33 -9.40
CA SER A 33 -13.84 7.08 -10.28
C SER A 33 -15.20 7.51 -9.71
N HIS A 34 -15.35 7.52 -8.38
CA HIS A 34 -16.59 7.86 -7.68
C HIS A 34 -16.34 8.75 -6.44
N ALA A 35 -15.24 9.48 -6.40
CA ALA A 35 -14.92 10.43 -5.33
C ALA A 35 -14.09 11.60 -5.87
N ASP A 36 -14.25 12.79 -5.28
CA ASP A 36 -13.46 13.96 -5.65
C ASP A 36 -12.09 13.96 -4.94
N ILE A 37 -11.29 12.93 -5.24
CA ILE A 37 -9.95 12.72 -4.71
C ILE A 37 -9.01 12.58 -5.90
N THR A 38 -7.94 13.37 -5.94
CA THR A 38 -6.94 13.36 -7.01
C THR A 38 -5.55 13.24 -6.40
N GLN A 39 -4.74 12.30 -6.89
CA GLN A 39 -3.29 12.22 -6.60
C GLN A 39 -2.64 11.20 -7.55
N TRP A 40 -3.19 9.98 -7.61
CA TRP A 40 -2.67 8.89 -8.43
C TRP A 40 -2.74 9.24 -9.92
N PHE A 41 -1.63 9.04 -10.62
CA PHE A 41 -1.58 9.08 -12.08
C PHE A 41 -0.80 7.89 -12.60
N TYR A 42 -1.19 7.40 -13.76
CA TYR A 42 -0.45 6.39 -14.51
C TYR A 42 -0.81 6.46 -15.99
N PHE A 43 0.18 6.74 -16.84
CA PHE A 43 -0.04 6.86 -18.28
C PHE A 43 1.17 6.44 -19.10
N ARG A 44 0.93 6.21 -20.39
CA ARG A 44 1.95 5.89 -21.39
C ARG A 44 2.10 7.05 -22.36
N LEU A 45 3.34 7.46 -22.62
CA LEU A 45 3.74 8.38 -23.68
C LEU A 45 4.46 7.60 -24.79
N GLN A 46 4.07 7.85 -26.04
CA GLN A 46 4.70 7.27 -27.23
C GLN A 46 5.16 8.34 -28.22
N GLY A 47 6.20 8.04 -29.00
CA GLY A 47 6.65 8.87 -30.12
C GLY A 47 7.55 10.05 -29.72
N ALA A 48 8.14 10.00 -28.53
CA ALA A 48 8.99 11.06 -27.96
C ALA A 48 10.45 10.61 -27.70
N ALA A 49 10.92 9.53 -28.34
CA ALA A 49 12.29 9.04 -28.17
C ALA A 49 13.31 10.12 -28.57
N GLY A 50 14.25 10.41 -27.66
CA GLY A 50 15.29 11.43 -27.85
C GLY A 50 14.78 12.87 -27.87
N GLU A 51 13.48 13.12 -27.68
CA GLU A 51 12.89 14.45 -27.62
C GLU A 51 12.71 14.88 -26.14
N PRO A 52 13.25 16.04 -25.71
CA PRO A 52 12.98 16.55 -24.37
C PRO A 52 11.49 16.77 -24.14
N CYS A 53 10.95 16.13 -23.11
CA CYS A 53 9.55 16.25 -22.71
C CYS A 53 9.41 17.14 -21.48
N THR A 54 8.42 18.04 -21.55
CA THR A 54 7.95 18.82 -20.40
C THR A 54 6.48 18.48 -20.21
N ILE A 55 6.19 17.72 -19.15
CA ILE A 55 4.85 17.22 -18.82
C ILE A 55 4.36 17.93 -17.58
N ARG A 56 3.26 18.68 -17.70
CA ARG A 56 2.67 19.47 -16.61
C ARG A 56 1.36 18.85 -16.15
N LEU A 57 1.25 18.54 -14.87
CA LEU A 57 0.00 18.16 -14.21
C LEU A 57 -0.63 19.43 -13.61
N LEU A 58 -1.59 20.03 -14.33
CA LEU A 58 -2.06 21.40 -14.07
C LEU A 58 -2.87 21.54 -12.77
N ASN A 59 -3.50 20.46 -12.31
CA ASN A 59 -4.33 20.42 -11.12
C ASN A 59 -3.62 19.83 -9.89
N ALA A 60 -2.29 19.66 -9.93
CA ALA A 60 -1.54 19.03 -8.82
C ALA A 60 -1.69 19.79 -7.49
N GLY A 61 -1.77 21.11 -7.49
CA GLY A 61 -2.00 21.91 -6.27
C GLY A 61 -3.39 21.79 -5.66
N GLN A 62 -4.33 21.13 -6.37
CA GLN A 62 -5.68 20.82 -5.91
C GLN A 62 -5.81 19.34 -5.49
N ALA A 63 -4.72 18.59 -5.53
CA ALA A 63 -4.68 17.18 -5.14
C ALA A 63 -5.06 17.01 -3.66
N ALA A 64 -5.44 15.79 -3.27
CA ALA A 64 -5.77 15.46 -1.88
C ALA A 64 -4.59 15.73 -0.92
N TYR A 65 -3.36 15.53 -1.41
CA TYR A 65 -2.13 15.71 -0.64
C TYR A 65 -1.12 16.55 -1.44
N PRO A 66 -1.32 17.89 -1.52
CA PRO A 66 -0.45 18.74 -2.32
C PRO A 66 0.98 18.83 -1.75
N LYS A 67 1.15 18.66 -0.43
CA LYS A 67 2.48 18.52 0.20
C LYS A 67 3.21 17.24 -0.21
N GLY A 68 2.49 16.25 -0.74
CA GLY A 68 3.07 15.06 -1.31
C GLY A 68 3.90 15.33 -2.58
N TRP A 69 3.75 16.51 -3.19
CA TRP A 69 4.53 16.94 -4.35
C TRP A 69 5.85 17.64 -4.00
N GLU A 70 5.98 18.13 -2.76
CA GLU A 70 7.23 18.73 -2.28
C GLU A 70 8.32 17.65 -2.19
N ASP A 71 9.45 17.86 -2.86
CA ASP A 71 10.57 16.91 -2.94
C ASP A 71 10.22 15.52 -3.54
N TYR A 72 9.12 15.43 -4.29
CA TYR A 72 8.70 14.21 -4.98
C TYR A 72 9.25 14.15 -6.41
N ASN A 73 9.64 12.94 -6.84
CA ASN A 73 9.99 12.65 -8.22
C ASN A 73 9.08 11.57 -8.81
N ALA A 74 8.54 11.79 -10.00
CA ALA A 74 7.71 10.81 -10.70
C ALA A 74 8.49 9.53 -11.03
N MET A 75 7.81 8.40 -11.02
CA MET A 75 8.36 7.13 -11.50
C MET A 75 8.15 7.00 -13.01
N ALA A 76 9.12 6.44 -13.72
CA ALA A 76 9.03 6.12 -15.13
C ALA A 76 9.54 4.70 -15.43
N SER A 77 9.04 4.09 -16.50
CA SER A 77 9.49 2.76 -16.95
C SER A 77 9.31 2.60 -18.46
N TYR A 78 10.23 1.88 -19.11
CA TYR A 78 10.13 1.55 -20.53
C TYR A 78 9.38 0.22 -20.79
N ASP A 79 9.35 -0.67 -19.80
CA ASP A 79 8.85 -2.05 -19.93
C ASP A 79 7.79 -2.44 -18.88
N ARG A 80 7.48 -1.54 -17.93
CA ARG A 80 6.61 -1.75 -16.74
C ARG A 80 7.18 -2.72 -15.69
N ILE A 81 8.45 -3.11 -15.83
CA ILE A 81 9.15 -4.01 -14.91
C ILE A 81 10.22 -3.21 -14.17
N ASN A 82 11.04 -2.46 -14.90
CA ASN A 82 12.13 -1.68 -14.32
C ASN A 82 11.69 -0.22 -14.21
N TRP A 83 11.53 0.25 -12.97
CA TRP A 83 11.08 1.61 -12.65
C TRP A 83 12.23 2.45 -12.11
N PHE A 84 12.22 3.74 -12.44
CA PHE A 84 13.23 4.71 -12.01
C PHE A 84 12.60 6.09 -11.83
N ARG A 85 13.20 6.94 -10.99
CA ARG A 85 12.75 8.31 -10.77
C ARG A 85 13.18 9.22 -11.91
N VAL A 86 12.34 10.19 -12.25
CA VAL A 86 12.63 11.24 -13.25
C VAL A 86 12.54 12.63 -12.63
N PRO A 87 13.37 13.60 -13.08
CA PRO A 87 13.35 14.96 -12.55
C PRO A 87 11.95 15.55 -12.55
N THR A 88 11.52 16.00 -11.38
CA THR A 88 10.19 16.57 -11.17
C THR A 88 10.30 17.80 -10.28
N SER A 89 9.46 18.80 -10.53
CA SER A 89 9.35 20.01 -9.70
C SER A 89 7.89 20.36 -9.44
N PHE A 90 7.64 21.03 -8.32
CA PHE A 90 6.32 21.53 -7.93
C PHE A 90 6.42 22.99 -7.51
N ASP A 91 5.61 23.86 -8.11
CA ASP A 91 5.61 25.31 -7.83
C ASP A 91 4.52 25.74 -6.84
N GLY A 92 3.81 24.78 -6.24
CA GLY A 92 2.63 25.01 -5.40
C GLY A 92 1.30 24.85 -6.14
N GLN A 93 1.29 24.83 -7.48
CA GLN A 93 0.09 24.62 -8.29
C GLN A 93 0.24 23.52 -9.34
N VAL A 94 1.38 23.47 -10.02
CA VAL A 94 1.64 22.57 -11.14
C VAL A 94 2.82 21.67 -10.83
N LEU A 95 2.63 20.36 -11.00
CA LEU A 95 3.73 19.39 -11.00
C LEU A 95 4.30 19.29 -12.41
N THR A 96 5.60 19.50 -12.59
CA THR A 96 6.27 19.43 -13.89
C THR A 96 7.29 18.31 -13.88
N ILE A 97 7.13 17.34 -14.80
CA ILE A 97 8.08 16.26 -15.06
C ILE A 97 8.91 16.63 -16.28
N GLU A 98 10.24 16.58 -16.13
CA GLU A 98 11.21 16.88 -17.19
C GLU A 98 12.05 15.64 -17.49
N HIS A 99 11.84 15.05 -18.67
CA HIS A 99 12.50 13.80 -19.04
C HIS A 99 12.71 13.72 -20.55
N THR A 100 13.85 13.19 -20.99
CA THR A 100 14.10 12.87 -22.40
C THR A 100 14.05 11.35 -22.57
N PRO A 101 12.95 10.77 -23.05
CA PRO A 101 12.81 9.32 -23.15
C PRO A 101 13.87 8.71 -24.05
N GLY A 102 14.53 7.66 -23.59
CA GLY A 102 15.51 6.91 -24.40
C GLY A 102 14.88 5.96 -25.43
N MET A 103 13.57 5.71 -25.34
CA MET A 103 12.83 4.76 -26.18
C MET A 103 11.50 5.34 -26.65
N ASP A 104 10.91 4.73 -27.68
CA ASP A 104 9.67 5.19 -28.33
C ASP A 104 8.41 5.10 -27.45
N SER A 105 8.50 4.39 -26.33
CA SER A 105 7.40 4.15 -25.41
C SER A 105 7.92 4.21 -23.99
N VAL A 106 7.35 5.09 -23.18
CA VAL A 106 7.65 5.23 -21.75
C VAL A 106 6.36 5.39 -20.98
N TYR A 107 6.34 4.85 -19.77
CA TYR A 107 5.27 4.96 -18.81
C TYR A 107 5.69 5.91 -17.70
N TYR A 108 4.75 6.68 -17.16
CA TYR A 108 4.95 7.54 -15.98
C TYR A 108 3.86 7.25 -14.96
N ALA A 109 4.23 7.11 -13.70
CA ALA A 109 3.30 6.76 -12.62
C ALA A 109 3.64 7.50 -11.32
N TYR A 110 2.66 7.57 -10.42
CA TYR A 110 2.84 8.14 -9.10
C TYR A 110 3.81 7.31 -8.23
N PHE A 111 3.69 5.98 -8.30
CA PHE A 111 4.60 4.99 -7.73
C PHE A 111 4.70 3.80 -8.69
N GLU A 112 5.63 2.87 -8.44
CA GLU A 112 5.69 1.58 -9.13
C GLU A 112 4.35 0.81 -9.03
N PRO A 113 3.59 0.65 -10.11
CA PRO A 113 2.29 0.00 -10.08
C PRO A 113 2.41 -1.50 -9.75
N TYR A 114 1.37 -2.02 -9.11
CA TYR A 114 1.17 -3.46 -8.88
C TYR A 114 -0.15 -3.85 -9.54
N SER A 115 -0.08 -4.57 -10.67
CA SER A 115 -1.24 -4.89 -11.51
C SER A 115 -2.09 -6.02 -10.93
N TRP A 116 -3.34 -6.09 -11.38
CA TRP A 116 -4.24 -7.19 -11.11
C TRP A 116 -3.71 -8.53 -11.61
N GLU A 117 -3.10 -8.57 -12.79
CA GLU A 117 -2.46 -9.80 -13.30
C GLU A 117 -1.32 -10.26 -12.35
N ARG A 118 -0.52 -9.33 -11.83
CA ARG A 118 0.52 -9.67 -10.85
C ARG A 118 -0.07 -10.15 -9.54
N HIS A 119 -1.19 -9.59 -9.11
CA HIS A 119 -1.94 -10.04 -7.93
C HIS A 119 -2.39 -11.50 -8.10
N LEU A 120 -2.97 -11.84 -9.25
CA LEU A 120 -3.35 -13.22 -9.56
C LEU A 120 -2.12 -14.15 -9.59
N GLU A 121 -1.02 -13.73 -10.19
CA GLU A 121 0.25 -14.48 -10.18
C GLU A 121 0.81 -14.68 -8.76
N LEU A 122 0.68 -13.68 -7.87
CA LEU A 122 1.08 -13.78 -6.47
C LEU A 122 0.25 -14.84 -5.73
N LEU A 123 -1.07 -14.81 -5.88
CA LEU A 123 -1.98 -15.79 -5.29
C LEU A 123 -1.68 -17.20 -5.82
N ASP A 124 -1.51 -17.33 -7.14
CA ASP A 124 -1.16 -18.59 -7.81
C ASP A 124 0.15 -19.17 -7.31
N ARG A 125 1.18 -18.33 -7.14
CA ARG A 125 2.47 -18.76 -6.59
C ARG A 125 2.34 -19.16 -5.13
N ALA A 126 1.64 -18.39 -4.31
CA ALA A 126 1.51 -18.66 -2.88
C ALA A 126 0.73 -19.95 -2.60
N GLN A 127 -0.37 -20.21 -3.31
CA GLN A 127 -1.21 -21.39 -3.11
C GLN A 127 -0.51 -22.72 -3.43
N MET A 128 0.63 -22.70 -4.14
CA MET A 128 1.42 -23.90 -4.43
C MET A 128 2.18 -24.45 -3.20
N SER A 129 2.28 -23.67 -2.11
CA SER A 129 2.85 -24.14 -0.85
C SER A 129 1.86 -25.02 -0.09
N GLU A 130 2.31 -26.14 0.47
CA GLU A 130 1.47 -27.02 1.31
C GLU A 130 0.98 -26.34 2.59
N HIS A 131 1.60 -25.21 2.98
CA HIS A 131 1.20 -24.42 4.14
C HIS A 131 0.06 -23.43 3.83
N VAL A 132 -0.32 -23.27 2.56
CA VAL A 132 -1.24 -22.21 2.14
C VAL A 132 -2.57 -22.79 1.71
N ARG A 133 -3.64 -22.20 2.24
CA ARG A 133 -4.99 -22.36 1.74
C ARG A 133 -5.54 -21.00 1.33
N MET A 134 -5.82 -20.85 0.03
CA MET A 134 -6.54 -19.69 -0.47
C MET A 134 -8.04 -19.83 -0.19
N LEU A 135 -8.64 -18.79 0.37
CA LEU A 135 -10.08 -18.66 0.59
C LEU A 135 -10.62 -17.51 -0.25
N ASP A 136 -11.75 -17.75 -0.90
CA ASP A 136 -12.59 -16.69 -1.45
C ASP A 136 -13.48 -16.15 -0.32
N LEU A 137 -13.35 -14.85 -0.02
CA LEU A 137 -14.21 -14.18 0.96
C LEU A 137 -15.52 -13.68 0.33
N GLY A 138 -15.58 -13.56 -0.99
CA GLY A 138 -16.68 -12.97 -1.73
C GLY A 138 -16.17 -12.00 -2.80
N SER A 139 -17.06 -11.13 -3.27
CA SER A 139 -16.76 -10.23 -4.38
C SER A 139 -16.77 -8.76 -3.97
N THR A 140 -15.93 -7.98 -4.64
CA THR A 140 -15.92 -6.51 -4.59
C THR A 140 -17.16 -5.91 -5.29
N VAL A 141 -17.29 -4.59 -5.30
CA VAL A 141 -18.40 -3.86 -5.94
C VAL A 141 -18.50 -4.14 -7.45
N ASP A 142 -17.37 -4.22 -8.16
CA ASP A 142 -17.32 -4.58 -9.58
C ASP A 142 -17.37 -6.10 -9.83
N GLY A 143 -17.39 -6.91 -8.78
CA GLY A 143 -17.40 -8.37 -8.90
C GLY A 143 -16.03 -9.03 -9.07
N ARG A 144 -14.93 -8.37 -8.66
CA ARG A 144 -13.61 -9.03 -8.56
C ARG A 144 -13.56 -9.88 -7.30
N ASP A 145 -12.72 -10.91 -7.32
CA ASP A 145 -12.54 -11.79 -6.17
C ASP A 145 -11.81 -11.04 -5.04
N LEU A 146 -12.27 -11.25 -3.81
CA LEU A 146 -11.58 -10.81 -2.60
C LEU A 146 -10.98 -12.04 -1.91
N ASN A 147 -9.74 -12.35 -2.27
CA ASN A 147 -9.06 -13.55 -1.77
C ASN A 147 -8.23 -13.28 -0.51
N MET A 148 -8.24 -14.27 0.38
CA MET A 148 -7.42 -14.31 1.58
C MET A 148 -6.56 -15.59 1.57
N LEU A 149 -5.29 -15.45 1.92
CA LEU A 149 -4.39 -16.58 2.14
C LEU A 149 -4.39 -16.92 3.63
N VAL A 150 -4.78 -18.15 3.96
CA VAL A 150 -4.57 -18.75 5.28
C VAL A 150 -3.29 -19.55 5.25
N ILE A 151 -2.30 -19.18 6.05
CA ILE A 151 -0.95 -19.74 5.99
C ILE A 151 -0.58 -20.35 7.35
N GLY A 152 -0.32 -21.66 7.34
CA GLY A 152 -0.14 -22.49 8.52
C GLY A 152 -1.44 -23.18 8.96
N GLU A 153 -1.29 -24.19 9.83
CA GLU A 153 -2.42 -25.01 10.29
C GLU A 153 -2.99 -24.51 11.63
N PRO A 154 -4.31 -24.24 11.71
CA PRO A 154 -4.98 -23.96 12.97
C PRO A 154 -4.78 -25.08 13.98
N GLY A 155 -4.42 -24.71 15.21
CA GLY A 155 -4.16 -25.66 16.27
C GLY A 155 -4.17 -25.01 17.65
N ALA A 156 -4.25 -25.83 18.69
CA ALA A 156 -4.18 -25.36 20.05
C ALA A 156 -2.88 -24.57 20.28
N GLY A 157 -2.97 -23.38 20.87
CA GLY A 157 -1.83 -22.52 21.16
C GLY A 157 -1.34 -21.64 19.99
N LYS A 158 -1.83 -21.86 18.75
CA LYS A 158 -1.47 -21.02 17.60
C LYS A 158 -2.08 -19.63 17.73
N LYS A 159 -1.26 -18.60 17.52
CA LYS A 159 -1.70 -17.19 17.46
C LYS A 159 -2.12 -16.80 16.04
N LYS A 160 -3.05 -15.85 15.92
CA LYS A 160 -3.68 -15.45 14.66
C LYS A 160 -3.10 -14.09 14.25
N VAL A 161 -2.28 -14.10 13.21
CA VAL A 161 -1.66 -12.90 12.67
C VAL A 161 -2.44 -12.47 11.43
N TRP A 162 -2.97 -11.26 11.45
CA TRP A 162 -3.63 -10.66 10.30
C TRP A 162 -2.69 -9.68 9.60
N VAL A 163 -2.65 -9.75 8.27
CA VAL A 163 -1.98 -8.75 7.45
C VAL A 163 -2.92 -8.37 6.33
N ILE A 164 -3.36 -7.13 6.32
CA ILE A 164 -4.17 -6.55 5.24
C ILE A 164 -3.36 -5.44 4.59
N ALA A 165 -3.50 -5.28 3.29
CA ALA A 165 -2.74 -4.29 2.54
C ALA A 165 -3.62 -3.59 1.51
N ARG A 166 -3.24 -2.36 1.17
CA ARG A 166 -3.77 -1.64 -0.01
C ARG A 166 -5.26 -1.36 0.08
N GLN A 167 -5.74 -0.97 1.27
CA GLN A 167 -7.11 -0.45 1.43
C GLN A 167 -7.32 0.80 0.57
N HIS A 168 -6.31 1.66 0.52
CA HIS A 168 -6.22 2.71 -0.49
C HIS A 168 -5.50 2.15 -1.74
N PRO A 169 -6.16 2.12 -2.90
CA PRO A 169 -5.69 1.39 -4.07
C PRO A 169 -4.40 1.93 -4.71
N GLY A 170 -4.13 3.23 -4.57
CA GLY A 170 -2.93 3.88 -5.11
C GLY A 170 -1.67 3.61 -4.29
N GLU A 171 -1.79 3.06 -3.09
CA GLU A 171 -0.68 2.73 -2.19
C GLU A 171 -0.08 1.36 -2.54
N THR A 172 0.43 1.25 -3.77
CA THR A 172 0.86 -0.03 -4.36
C THR A 172 2.06 -0.66 -3.63
N MET A 173 2.86 0.13 -2.91
CA MET A 173 3.94 -0.35 -2.03
C MET A 173 3.44 -1.36 -0.98
N ALA A 174 2.17 -1.26 -0.57
CA ALA A 174 1.60 -2.15 0.44
C ALA A 174 1.50 -3.60 -0.07
N GLU A 175 1.15 -3.80 -1.34
CA GLU A 175 1.06 -5.14 -1.93
C GLU A 175 2.45 -5.68 -2.31
N TRP A 176 3.37 -4.81 -2.73
CA TRP A 176 4.80 -5.16 -2.87
C TRP A 176 5.40 -5.64 -1.54
N PHE A 177 5.04 -5.00 -0.43
CA PHE A 177 5.42 -5.44 0.91
C PHE A 177 4.88 -6.83 1.21
N VAL A 178 3.60 -7.09 0.94
CA VAL A 178 3.00 -8.41 1.16
C VAL A 178 3.67 -9.47 0.30
N GLU A 179 4.00 -9.16 -0.96
CA GLU A 179 4.73 -10.09 -1.84
C GLU A 179 6.06 -10.55 -1.22
N GLY A 180 6.90 -9.62 -0.76
CA GLY A 180 8.17 -9.98 -0.13
C GLY A 180 8.02 -10.67 1.22
N MET A 181 6.98 -10.32 1.99
CA MET A 181 6.62 -11.01 3.23
C MET A 181 6.24 -12.47 2.97
N LEU A 182 5.41 -12.73 1.96
CA LEU A 182 4.99 -14.08 1.58
C LEU A 182 6.19 -14.91 1.09
N ASP A 183 7.06 -14.33 0.27
CA ASP A 183 8.26 -15.00 -0.22
C ASP A 183 9.18 -15.44 0.94
N ALA A 184 9.38 -14.58 1.95
CA ALA A 184 10.19 -14.92 3.11
C ALA A 184 9.47 -15.84 4.13
N LEU A 185 8.14 -15.76 4.24
CA LEU A 185 7.36 -16.61 5.14
C LEU A 185 7.29 -18.05 4.63
N LEU A 186 7.19 -18.23 3.32
CA LEU A 186 7.04 -19.53 2.65
C LEU A 186 8.38 -20.16 2.22
N ASP A 187 9.51 -19.44 2.33
CA ASP A 187 10.83 -20.00 2.09
C ASP A 187 11.23 -21.00 3.21
N PRO A 188 11.43 -22.30 2.91
CA PRO A 188 11.83 -23.29 3.89
C PRO A 188 13.23 -23.04 4.49
N ALA A 189 14.08 -22.23 3.86
CA ALA A 189 15.37 -21.84 4.40
C ALA A 189 15.27 -20.66 5.38
N HIS A 190 14.19 -19.86 5.33
CA HIS A 190 14.06 -18.66 6.14
C HIS A 190 13.76 -19.02 7.62
N PRO A 191 14.63 -18.66 8.58
CA PRO A 191 14.51 -19.13 9.96
C PRO A 191 13.31 -18.53 10.69
N PHE A 192 13.00 -17.24 10.46
CA PHE A 192 11.82 -16.62 11.06
C PHE A 192 10.52 -17.19 10.47
N GLY A 193 10.48 -17.44 9.16
CA GLY A 193 9.33 -18.03 8.49
C GLY A 193 8.97 -19.40 9.07
N ARG A 194 9.96 -20.29 9.20
CA ARG A 194 9.76 -21.62 9.84
C ARG A 194 9.25 -21.54 11.27
N GLN A 195 9.77 -20.63 12.09
CA GLN A 195 9.31 -20.48 13.48
C GLN A 195 7.88 -19.94 13.53
N LEU A 196 7.57 -18.94 12.70
CA LEU A 196 6.23 -18.38 12.58
C LEU A 196 5.21 -19.42 12.14
N LEU A 197 5.50 -20.23 11.12
CA LEU A 197 4.63 -21.32 10.69
C LEU A 197 4.39 -22.37 11.80
N ASN A 198 5.31 -22.51 12.76
CA ASN A 198 5.15 -23.37 13.93
C ASN A 198 4.31 -22.74 15.05
N GLU A 199 4.29 -21.42 15.20
CA GLU A 199 3.67 -20.72 16.35
C GLU A 199 2.37 -19.99 15.99
N THR A 200 2.10 -19.79 14.70
CA THR A 200 1.01 -18.93 14.23
C THR A 200 0.23 -19.52 13.07
N VAL A 201 -0.91 -18.91 12.79
CA VAL A 201 -1.61 -18.96 11.50
C VAL A 201 -1.73 -17.52 11.00
N PHE A 202 -1.26 -17.28 9.78
CA PHE A 202 -1.42 -15.99 9.11
C PHE A 202 -2.71 -15.95 8.30
N TYR A 203 -3.38 -14.80 8.32
CA TYR A 203 -4.54 -14.45 7.52
C TYR A 203 -4.18 -13.20 6.72
N VAL A 204 -3.87 -13.39 5.45
CA VAL A 204 -3.29 -12.34 4.60
C VAL A 204 -4.27 -11.96 3.49
N VAL A 205 -4.59 -10.67 3.37
CA VAL A 205 -5.33 -10.09 2.25
C VAL A 205 -4.37 -9.15 1.51
N PRO A 206 -3.72 -9.61 0.41
CA PRO A 206 -2.70 -8.80 -0.28
C PRO A 206 -3.24 -7.51 -0.91
N ASN A 207 -4.50 -7.52 -1.34
CA ASN A 207 -5.15 -6.37 -1.94
C ASN A 207 -6.58 -6.23 -1.40
N MET A 208 -6.77 -5.27 -0.49
CA MET A 208 -8.09 -4.94 0.07
C MET A 208 -8.98 -4.16 -0.91
N ASN A 209 -8.43 -3.59 -1.98
CA ASN A 209 -9.19 -2.78 -2.93
C ASN A 209 -8.87 -3.10 -4.40
N PRO A 210 -9.22 -4.31 -4.89
CA PRO A 210 -9.02 -4.69 -6.28
C PRO A 210 -9.63 -3.71 -7.29
N ASP A 211 -10.84 -3.21 -7.02
CA ASP A 211 -11.56 -2.36 -7.95
C ASP A 211 -10.92 -0.99 -8.10
N GLY A 212 -10.64 -0.34 -6.98
CA GLY A 212 -9.95 0.93 -6.96
C GLY A 212 -8.58 0.82 -7.64
N SER A 213 -7.90 -0.31 -7.43
CA SER A 213 -6.57 -0.59 -8.01
C SER A 213 -6.64 -0.59 -9.54
N VAL A 214 -7.53 -1.40 -10.13
CA VAL A 214 -7.67 -1.48 -11.59
C VAL A 214 -8.19 -0.19 -12.20
N ARG A 215 -9.06 0.53 -11.48
CA ARG A 215 -9.59 1.82 -11.93
C ARG A 215 -8.54 2.92 -11.92
N GLY A 216 -7.41 2.76 -11.22
CA GLY A 216 -6.41 3.82 -11.04
C GLY A 216 -6.89 4.91 -10.08
N ASN A 217 -7.61 4.52 -9.03
CA ASN A 217 -7.95 5.41 -7.93
C ASN A 217 -6.74 5.53 -6.98
N LEU A 218 -6.69 6.60 -6.20
CA LEU A 218 -5.80 6.75 -5.06
C LEU A 218 -6.37 6.07 -3.82
N ARG A 219 -7.61 6.42 -3.43
CA ARG A 219 -8.06 6.28 -2.04
C ARG A 219 -9.37 5.52 -1.86
N THR A 220 -10.17 5.37 -2.91
CA THR A 220 -11.52 4.80 -2.81
C THR A 220 -11.76 3.56 -3.67
N ASN A 221 -12.66 2.70 -3.22
CA ASN A 221 -13.18 1.58 -4.01
C ASN A 221 -14.12 2.05 -5.14
N ALA A 222 -14.74 1.11 -5.86
CA ALA A 222 -15.65 1.44 -6.96
C ALA A 222 -16.97 2.11 -6.53
N ALA A 223 -17.33 2.10 -5.24
CA ALA A 223 -18.47 2.83 -4.69
C ALA A 223 -18.09 4.20 -4.08
N GLY A 224 -16.84 4.64 -4.25
CA GLY A 224 -16.34 5.89 -3.65
C GLY A 224 -16.15 5.79 -2.13
N ALA A 225 -16.07 4.58 -1.57
CA ALA A 225 -15.80 4.38 -0.15
C ALA A 225 -14.30 4.42 0.13
N ASN A 226 -13.91 5.23 1.10
CA ASN A 226 -12.59 5.10 1.72
C ASN A 226 -12.66 3.91 2.69
N LEU A 227 -12.11 2.77 2.30
CA LEU A 227 -12.20 1.52 3.07
C LEU A 227 -11.66 1.67 4.50
N ASN A 228 -10.61 2.48 4.70
CA ASN A 228 -10.05 2.76 6.02
C ASN A 228 -10.88 3.79 6.82
N ARG A 229 -12.14 4.02 6.45
CA ARG A 229 -13.19 4.73 7.21
C ARG A 229 -14.48 3.92 7.31
N GLU A 230 -14.46 2.65 6.93
CA GLU A 230 -15.67 1.81 6.87
C GLU A 230 -15.69 0.75 7.99
N TRP A 231 -14.66 0.66 8.84
CA TRP A 231 -14.52 -0.44 9.80
C TRP A 231 -15.60 -0.47 10.88
N LEU A 232 -16.15 0.68 11.26
CA LEU A 232 -17.21 0.72 12.26
C LEU A 232 -18.50 0.08 11.75
N ASN A 233 -18.98 0.50 10.57
CA ASN A 233 -20.27 0.12 10.01
C ASN A 233 -20.17 -0.23 8.51
N PRO A 234 -19.39 -1.26 8.13
CA PRO A 234 -19.27 -1.63 6.71
C PRO A 234 -20.57 -2.27 6.21
N THR A 235 -20.80 -2.21 4.90
CA THR A 235 -21.98 -2.82 4.25
C THR A 235 -21.58 -3.54 2.96
N MET A 236 -22.33 -4.56 2.56
CA MET A 236 -22.06 -5.29 1.32
C MET A 236 -22.26 -4.44 0.06
N GLU A 237 -23.04 -3.37 0.14
CA GLU A 237 -23.33 -2.49 -1.00
C GLU A 237 -22.26 -1.42 -1.22
N ARG A 238 -21.64 -0.92 -0.13
CA ARG A 238 -20.69 0.20 -0.18
C ARG A 238 -19.24 -0.23 0.02
N SER A 239 -19.02 -1.14 0.94
CA SER A 239 -17.70 -1.54 1.43
C SER A 239 -17.65 -3.05 1.70
N PRO A 240 -18.04 -3.90 0.72
CA PRO A 240 -18.03 -5.36 0.87
C PRO A 240 -16.64 -5.87 1.27
N GLU A 241 -15.58 -5.20 0.83
CA GLU A 241 -14.20 -5.56 1.11
C GLU A 241 -13.91 -5.56 2.63
N VAL A 242 -14.30 -4.48 3.30
CA VAL A 242 -14.15 -4.36 4.76
C VAL A 242 -15.16 -5.23 5.48
N PHE A 243 -16.40 -5.33 4.98
CA PHE A 243 -17.45 -6.15 5.59
C PHE A 243 -17.02 -7.61 5.72
N LEU A 244 -16.57 -8.21 4.62
CA LEU A 244 -16.20 -9.63 4.54
C LEU A 244 -14.96 -9.93 5.39
N VAL A 245 -13.93 -9.06 5.32
CA VAL A 245 -12.72 -9.21 6.14
C VAL A 245 -13.02 -9.07 7.63
N LYS A 246 -13.83 -8.09 8.02
CA LYS A 246 -14.25 -7.91 9.41
C LYS A 246 -15.05 -9.10 9.93
N GLN A 247 -15.98 -9.65 9.14
CA GLN A 247 -16.68 -10.89 9.50
C GLN A 247 -15.69 -12.03 9.74
N LYS A 248 -14.72 -12.19 8.84
CA LYS A 248 -13.72 -13.24 8.97
C LYS A 248 -12.82 -13.09 10.19
N MET A 249 -12.43 -11.85 10.54
CA MET A 249 -11.70 -11.56 11.79
C MET A 249 -12.50 -11.97 13.03
N HIS A 250 -13.83 -11.74 13.05
CA HIS A 250 -14.68 -12.18 14.16
C HIS A 250 -14.82 -13.71 14.24
N GLU A 251 -14.78 -14.42 13.12
CA GLU A 251 -14.79 -15.89 13.10
C GLU A 251 -13.47 -16.50 13.63
N THR A 252 -12.33 -15.91 13.25
CA THR A 252 -11.00 -16.50 13.53
C THR A 252 -10.39 -16.00 14.83
N GLY A 253 -10.77 -14.79 15.26
CA GLY A 253 -10.02 -13.98 16.21
C GLY A 253 -8.78 -13.33 15.59
N VAL A 254 -8.19 -12.38 16.34
CA VAL A 254 -7.01 -11.60 15.98
C VAL A 254 -6.10 -11.48 17.21
N ASP A 255 -4.85 -11.92 17.10
CA ASP A 255 -3.84 -11.76 18.16
C ASP A 255 -2.81 -10.66 17.81
N LEU A 256 -2.60 -10.39 16.52
CA LEU A 256 -1.79 -9.29 15.99
C LEU A 256 -2.34 -8.91 14.61
N CYS A 257 -2.40 -7.62 14.29
CA CYS A 257 -2.78 -7.17 12.94
C CYS A 257 -1.82 -6.09 12.41
N LEU A 258 -1.43 -6.22 11.15
CA LEU A 258 -0.75 -5.19 10.39
C LEU A 258 -1.65 -4.72 9.25
N ASP A 259 -1.91 -3.43 9.19
CA ASP A 259 -2.61 -2.76 8.11
C ASP A 259 -1.59 -1.93 7.32
N VAL A 260 -1.22 -2.38 6.12
CA VAL A 260 -0.10 -1.81 5.34
C VAL A 260 -0.59 -0.78 4.34
N HIS A 261 -0.02 0.42 4.42
CA HIS A 261 -0.37 1.64 3.68
C HIS A 261 0.87 2.31 3.10
N GLY A 262 0.65 3.41 2.39
CA GLY A 262 1.69 4.35 1.99
C GLY A 262 1.30 5.81 2.26
N ASP A 263 2.27 6.62 2.69
CA ASP A 263 2.06 8.03 3.00
C ASP A 263 2.63 8.94 1.91
N GLU A 264 1.81 9.86 1.41
CA GLU A 264 2.16 10.76 0.33
C GLU A 264 3.18 11.82 0.75
N GLY A 265 3.15 12.24 2.02
CA GLY A 265 3.83 13.44 2.51
C GLY A 265 5.18 13.15 3.17
N LEU A 266 5.19 12.21 4.11
CA LEU A 266 6.33 11.88 4.96
C LEU A 266 7.31 10.95 4.22
N PRO A 267 8.59 11.33 4.09
CA PRO A 267 9.60 10.49 3.44
C PRO A 267 10.22 9.50 4.44
N TYR A 268 9.41 8.72 5.15
CA TYR A 268 9.87 7.77 6.16
C TYR A 268 8.98 6.54 6.22
N VAL A 269 9.54 5.42 6.68
CA VAL A 269 8.78 4.24 7.09
C VAL A 269 8.47 4.33 8.58
N PHE A 270 7.20 4.18 8.98
CA PHE A 270 6.79 4.27 10.38
C PHE A 270 5.54 3.45 10.67
N VAL A 271 5.19 3.29 11.94
CA VAL A 271 3.89 2.73 12.35
C VAL A 271 3.07 3.77 13.11
N ALA A 272 1.76 3.70 12.94
CA ALA A 272 0.79 4.38 13.77
C ALA A 272 -0.01 3.36 14.59
N GLY A 273 -0.13 3.62 15.89
CA GLY A 273 -0.81 2.77 16.84
C GLY A 273 -2.26 3.15 17.07
N SER A 274 -2.75 2.80 18.26
CA SER A 274 -4.13 3.05 18.71
C SER A 274 -4.17 3.80 20.04
N GLU A 275 -3.13 4.61 20.33
CA GLU A 275 -2.92 5.32 21.59
C GLU A 275 -4.01 6.35 21.90
N SER A 276 -4.71 6.81 20.86
CA SER A 276 -5.86 7.70 21.01
C SER A 276 -7.09 7.01 21.60
N LEU A 277 -7.15 5.67 21.65
CA LEU A 277 -8.32 4.98 22.20
C LEU A 277 -8.47 5.24 23.71
N PRO A 278 -9.69 5.53 24.22
CA PRO A 278 -9.91 5.81 25.65
C PRO A 278 -9.56 4.64 26.57
N ASN A 279 -9.57 3.41 26.05
CA ASN A 279 -9.27 2.19 26.76
C ASN A 279 -7.89 1.59 26.40
N PHE A 280 -7.00 2.36 25.77
CA PHE A 280 -5.66 1.91 25.44
C PHE A 280 -4.84 1.67 26.71
N THR A 281 -4.33 0.44 26.90
CA THR A 281 -3.69 0.05 28.16
C THR A 281 -2.17 0.25 28.15
N PRO A 282 -1.52 0.38 29.33
CA PRO A 282 -0.06 0.39 29.42
C PRO A 282 0.61 -0.85 28.81
N GLU A 283 -0.03 -2.01 28.88
CA GLU A 283 0.46 -3.26 28.28
C GLU A 283 0.45 -3.19 26.75
N GLN A 284 -0.60 -2.59 26.16
CA GLN A 284 -0.69 -2.35 24.71
C GLN A 284 0.37 -1.35 24.25
N ALA A 285 0.56 -0.25 25.00
CA ALA A 285 1.63 0.71 24.74
C ALA A 285 3.02 0.04 24.78
N ALA A 286 3.25 -0.83 25.77
CA ALA A 286 4.50 -1.57 25.88
C ALA A 286 4.68 -2.60 24.74
N ALA A 287 3.60 -3.24 24.28
CA ALA A 287 3.64 -4.16 23.15
C ALA A 287 3.99 -3.44 21.84
N GLN A 288 3.35 -2.29 21.58
CA GLN A 288 3.67 -1.46 20.42
C GLN A 288 5.12 -0.96 20.45
N LYS A 289 5.59 -0.48 21.61
CA LYS A 289 6.97 -0.04 21.75
C LYS A 289 7.96 -1.17 21.45
N ARG A 290 7.71 -2.39 21.97
CA ARG A 290 8.55 -3.55 21.69
C ARG A 290 8.57 -3.89 20.20
N PHE A 291 7.41 -3.88 19.54
CA PHE A 291 7.32 -4.10 18.10
C PHE A 291 8.19 -3.10 17.34
N SER A 292 8.08 -1.80 17.64
CA SER A 292 8.91 -0.76 17.00
C SER A 292 10.41 -0.93 17.29
N ASP A 293 10.78 -1.25 18.53
CA ASP A 293 12.18 -1.49 18.90
C ASP A 293 12.77 -2.69 18.14
N ASP A 294 12.02 -3.79 18.03
CA ASP A 294 12.42 -4.98 17.28
C ASP A 294 12.46 -4.72 15.77
N PHE A 295 11.55 -3.89 15.23
CA PHE A 295 11.53 -3.57 13.81
C PHE A 295 12.72 -2.69 13.41
N LYS A 296 13.14 -1.75 14.26
CA LYS A 296 14.39 -0.97 14.05
C LYS A 296 15.63 -1.88 13.99
N ILE A 297 15.62 -3.00 14.71
CA ILE A 297 16.71 -3.99 14.65
C ILE A 297 16.62 -4.78 13.34
N ALA A 298 15.41 -5.16 12.92
CA ALA A 298 15.18 -5.99 11.75
C ALA A 298 15.38 -5.23 10.42
N SER A 299 15.12 -3.93 10.39
CA SER A 299 15.26 -3.10 9.19
C SER A 299 15.77 -1.69 9.53
N PRO A 300 16.89 -1.25 8.92
CA PRO A 300 17.35 0.14 9.05
C PRO A 300 16.43 1.14 8.34
N ASP A 301 15.54 0.68 7.45
CA ASP A 301 14.56 1.55 6.81
C ASP A 301 13.49 2.04 7.79
N PHE A 302 13.17 1.23 8.82
CA PHE A 302 12.13 1.53 9.79
C PHE A 302 12.66 2.47 10.90
N GLN A 303 11.81 3.40 11.34
CA GLN A 303 12.14 4.36 12.39
C GLN A 303 10.89 4.76 13.23
N ASP A 304 11.10 5.42 14.37
CA ASP A 304 10.05 5.86 15.30
C ASP A 304 10.19 7.33 15.75
N VAL A 305 10.92 8.14 15.00
CA VAL A 305 11.14 9.58 15.25
C VAL A 305 10.12 10.44 14.48
N HIS A 306 9.81 10.06 13.25
CA HIS A 306 8.89 10.71 12.34
C HIS A 306 7.66 9.82 12.12
N GLY A 307 6.48 10.43 12.06
CA GLY A 307 5.22 9.72 11.86
C GLY A 307 4.05 10.66 12.12
N TYR A 308 2.86 10.10 12.26
CA TYR A 308 1.70 10.88 12.71
C TYR A 308 1.89 11.32 14.15
N GLY A 309 1.69 12.62 14.41
CA GLY A 309 1.70 13.15 15.77
C GLY A 309 0.50 12.67 16.58
N GLU A 310 0.52 12.94 17.89
CA GLU A 310 -0.61 12.63 18.78
C GLU A 310 -1.89 13.32 18.29
N SER A 311 -2.94 12.53 18.07
CA SER A 311 -4.26 13.01 17.70
C SER A 311 -5.27 12.61 18.77
N PRO A 312 -6.19 13.51 19.18
CA PRO A 312 -7.20 13.17 20.17
C PRO A 312 -8.18 12.14 19.63
N TYR A 313 -8.78 11.36 20.53
CA TYR A 313 -9.90 10.50 20.20
C TYR A 313 -11.07 11.30 19.61
N THR A 314 -11.68 10.76 18.55
CA THR A 314 -12.98 11.20 18.02
C THR A 314 -13.85 9.99 17.70
N GLU A 315 -15.14 10.20 17.47
CA GLU A 315 -16.02 9.10 16.99
C GLU A 315 -15.53 8.51 15.66
N GLU A 316 -14.82 9.29 14.84
CA GLU A 316 -14.22 8.83 13.59
C GLU A 316 -13.04 7.86 13.82
N THR A 317 -12.39 7.89 14.99
CA THR A 317 -11.24 7.02 15.29
C THR A 317 -11.59 5.54 15.10
N LEU A 318 -12.78 5.11 15.52
CA LEU A 318 -13.22 3.71 15.39
C LEU A 318 -13.68 3.32 13.98
N THR A 319 -13.68 4.26 13.04
CA THR A 319 -13.91 3.98 11.61
C THR A 319 -12.64 3.53 10.88
N MET A 320 -11.48 3.79 11.49
CA MET A 320 -10.17 3.37 10.99
C MET A 320 -9.85 1.93 11.39
N GLY A 321 -9.13 1.20 10.53
CA GLY A 321 -8.83 -0.22 10.68
C GLY A 321 -8.11 -0.55 11.98
N SER A 322 -6.88 -0.08 12.15
CA SER A 322 -6.06 -0.44 13.32
C SER A 322 -6.73 -0.06 14.66
N PRO A 323 -7.25 1.16 14.86
CA PRO A 323 -7.97 1.49 16.09
C PRO A 323 -9.24 0.65 16.29
N HIS A 324 -9.99 0.35 15.23
CA HIS A 324 -11.16 -0.52 15.33
C HIS A 324 -10.79 -1.93 15.80
N ILE A 325 -9.74 -2.52 15.20
CA ILE A 325 -9.27 -3.86 15.51
C ILE A 325 -8.72 -3.92 16.94
N THR A 326 -7.89 -2.94 17.35
CA THR A 326 -7.41 -2.84 18.74
C THR A 326 -8.58 -2.75 19.72
N HIS A 327 -9.60 -1.93 19.41
CA HIS A 327 -10.78 -1.79 20.25
C HIS A 327 -11.61 -3.08 20.34
N ALA A 328 -11.81 -3.77 19.22
CA ALA A 328 -12.67 -4.95 19.14
C ALA A 328 -12.03 -6.23 19.71
N PHE A 329 -10.71 -6.39 19.55
CA PHE A 329 -10.00 -7.63 19.90
C PHE A 329 -8.99 -7.46 21.05
N GLY A 330 -8.65 -6.22 21.44
CA GLY A 330 -7.66 -5.94 22.48
C GLY A 330 -6.22 -6.29 22.08
N CYS A 331 -5.97 -6.61 20.81
CA CYS A 331 -4.68 -7.04 20.30
C CYS A 331 -3.77 -5.88 19.91
N LEU A 332 -2.52 -6.19 19.56
CA LEU A 332 -1.63 -5.24 18.89
C LEU A 332 -2.09 -5.09 17.42
N SER A 333 -2.64 -3.92 17.06
CA SER A 333 -2.94 -3.58 15.68
C SER A 333 -2.22 -2.29 15.28
N LEU A 334 -1.46 -2.34 14.19
CA LEU A 334 -0.63 -1.22 13.73
C LEU A 334 -0.92 -0.92 12.27
N THR A 335 -1.01 0.36 11.94
CA THR A 335 -0.92 0.82 10.55
C THR A 335 0.55 1.04 10.23
N LEU A 336 1.07 0.37 9.20
CA LEU A 336 2.44 0.52 8.71
C LEU A 336 2.44 1.39 7.46
N GLU A 337 3.16 2.50 7.50
CA GLU A 337 3.21 3.51 6.44
C GLU A 337 4.57 3.47 5.74
N LEU A 338 4.54 3.39 4.40
CA LEU A 338 5.72 3.41 3.52
C LEU A 338 5.69 4.68 2.63
N PRO A 339 6.82 5.33 2.34
CA PRO A 339 6.80 6.62 1.64
C PRO A 339 6.56 6.49 0.13
N PHE A 340 5.75 7.37 -0.47
CA PHE A 340 5.71 7.54 -1.94
C PHE A 340 6.98 8.19 -2.51
N LYS A 341 7.65 8.99 -1.68
CA LYS A 341 8.86 9.73 -2.03
C LYS A 341 10.08 8.80 -1.94
N ASP A 342 10.72 8.80 -0.79
CA ASP A 342 11.89 8.00 -0.46
C ASP A 342 11.95 7.85 1.06
N ASN A 343 12.86 7.03 1.57
CA ASN A 343 13.27 7.08 2.97
C ASN A 343 14.38 8.13 3.13
N ALA A 344 14.06 9.29 3.71
CA ALA A 344 15.03 10.38 3.87
C ALA A 344 16.22 10.03 4.80
N ASN A 345 16.12 8.96 5.60
CA ASN A 345 17.25 8.46 6.39
C ASN A 345 18.27 7.67 5.55
N ASP A 346 17.84 7.07 4.44
CA ASP A 346 18.68 6.29 3.53
C ASP A 346 18.15 6.43 2.09
N PRO A 347 18.41 7.60 1.45
CA PRO A 347 17.81 7.93 0.17
C PRO A 347 18.49 7.21 -1.00
N ASP A 348 17.70 6.83 -2.00
CA ASP A 348 18.18 6.31 -3.28
C ASP A 348 17.72 7.25 -4.42
N PRO A 349 18.61 8.08 -5.01
CA PRO A 349 18.19 9.03 -6.05
C PRO A 349 17.77 8.35 -7.37
N GLN A 350 18.08 7.07 -7.59
CA GLN A 350 17.70 6.37 -8.83
C GLN A 350 16.27 5.85 -8.79
N VAL A 351 15.84 5.30 -7.65
CA VAL A 351 14.53 4.64 -7.53
C VAL A 351 13.66 5.22 -6.40
N GLY A 352 14.24 5.94 -5.45
CA GLY A 352 13.58 6.41 -4.24
C GLY A 352 13.15 5.24 -3.36
N TRP A 353 11.93 5.33 -2.83
CA TRP A 353 11.22 4.13 -2.36
C TRP A 353 10.59 3.41 -3.56
N ASP A 354 10.69 2.09 -3.61
CA ASP A 354 10.23 1.26 -4.73
C ASP A 354 9.61 -0.08 -4.24
N GLY A 355 9.17 -0.92 -5.17
CA GLY A 355 8.62 -2.23 -4.87
C GLY A 355 9.65 -3.17 -4.23
N ALA A 356 10.92 -3.10 -4.63
CA ALA A 356 11.97 -3.95 -4.10
C ALA A 356 12.30 -3.66 -2.62
N ARG A 357 12.34 -2.38 -2.22
CA ARG A 357 12.50 -1.96 -0.82
C ARG A 357 11.27 -2.30 0.00
N SER A 358 10.08 -2.11 -0.56
CA SER A 358 8.82 -2.56 0.07
C SER A 358 8.83 -4.07 0.35
N ALA A 359 9.21 -4.89 -0.63
CA ALA A 359 9.31 -6.34 -0.48
C ALA A 359 10.36 -6.76 0.55
N ARG A 360 11.54 -6.10 0.58
CA ARG A 360 12.57 -6.34 1.60
C ARG A 360 12.08 -6.00 3.00
N LEU A 361 11.34 -4.91 3.16
CA LEU A 361 10.71 -4.54 4.42
C LEU A 361 9.67 -5.59 4.85
N GLY A 362 8.91 -6.13 3.89
CA GLY A 362 7.99 -7.24 4.07
C GLY A 362 8.67 -8.50 4.61
N ALA A 363 9.83 -8.86 4.09
CA ALA A 363 10.63 -9.96 4.62
C ALA A 363 11.14 -9.67 6.05
N ALA A 364 11.58 -8.43 6.30
CA ALA A 364 12.13 -8.01 7.59
C ALA A 364 11.08 -8.02 8.72
N VAL A 365 9.80 -7.75 8.41
CA VAL A 365 8.73 -7.66 9.42
C VAL A 365 8.47 -8.99 10.16
N LEU A 366 8.90 -10.12 9.59
CA LEU A 366 8.74 -11.43 10.22
C LEU A 366 9.43 -11.52 11.59
N GLN A 367 10.54 -10.81 11.79
CA GLN A 367 11.25 -10.77 13.07
C GLN A 367 10.42 -10.09 14.18
N PRO A 368 10.00 -8.82 14.07
CA PRO A 368 9.19 -8.17 15.11
C PRO A 368 7.83 -8.85 15.32
N VAL A 369 7.24 -9.45 14.28
CA VAL A 369 6.02 -10.28 14.43
C VAL A 369 6.31 -11.49 15.32
N LEU A 370 7.37 -12.26 15.07
CA LEU A 370 7.71 -13.43 15.88
C LEU A 370 7.95 -13.06 17.36
N GLN A 371 8.69 -11.97 17.61
CA GLN A 371 8.94 -11.52 18.98
C GLN A 371 7.66 -11.08 19.69
N SER A 372 6.78 -10.37 19.00
CA SER A 372 5.50 -9.91 19.55
C SER A 372 4.60 -11.09 19.91
N ILE A 373 4.55 -12.12 19.05
CA ILE A 373 3.77 -13.34 19.29
C ILE A 373 4.27 -14.12 20.50
N ARG A 374 5.59 -14.24 20.66
CA ARG A 374 6.21 -14.90 21.82
C ARG A 374 5.99 -14.15 23.12
N ALA A 375 5.79 -12.85 23.08
CA ALA A 375 5.44 -12.04 24.25
C ALA A 375 3.96 -12.18 24.69
N LEU A 376 3.11 -12.85 23.89
CA LEU A 376 1.71 -13.17 24.23
C LEU A 376 1.53 -14.56 24.88
N GLN A 377 2.63 -15.28 25.09
CA GLN A 377 2.69 -16.57 25.79
C GLN A 377 3.05 -16.32 27.25
#